data_AF-A0A942U9P4-F1
#
_entry.id   AF-A0A942U9P4-F1
#
_cell.length_a   1.000
_cell.length_b   1.000
_cell.length_c   1.000
_cell.angle_alpha   90.00
_cell.angle_beta   90.00
_cell.angle_gamma   90.00
#
_symmetry.space_group_name_H-M   'P 1'
#
loop_
_entity.id
_entity.type
_entity.pdbx_description
1 polymer ?
#
loop_
_entity_poly.entity_id
_entity_poly.type
_entity_poly.pdbx_seq_one_letter_code
_entity_poly.pdbx_strand_id
1 'polypeptide(L)'
;MTEKFIKNEQLNYIKKQIAVIRDSTKKNVPQNVLAAVIDLGNAKISDLFPNATLEQQEMLDLSRLKTDKEYEQYIQHLSDYLLPFPKITEQQLKKMFPKQKKLKMPDLSNIDHSQLTYLSWNDLRSNKKFIVYELEGKKVGIECEFAPTSKKNLCSFCNCFGEVAYFSTVTKAKKSKNPDYYKSIGNLICADSRECNKNITDVEYLTTFLKDSQGI
;
A
#
# COMPACT_ATOMS: atom_id res chain seq x y z
N MET A 1 -3.00 -7.12 -26.75
CA MET A 1 -2.55 -7.56 -25.40
C MET A 1 -2.78 -6.39 -24.47
N THR A 2 -3.59 -6.57 -23.44
CA THR A 2 -3.84 -5.53 -22.44
C THR A 2 -2.58 -5.37 -21.58
N GLU A 3 -2.10 -4.13 -21.44
CA GLU A 3 -0.93 -3.82 -20.62
C GLU A 3 -1.23 -4.01 -19.13
N LYS A 4 -0.21 -4.25 -18.30
CA LYS A 4 -0.33 -4.31 -16.84
C LYS A 4 -0.56 -2.90 -16.28
N PHE A 5 -1.64 -2.72 -15.52
CA PHE A 5 -2.07 -1.39 -15.06
C PHE A 5 -2.57 -1.37 -13.62
N ILE A 6 -2.76 -2.55 -13.00
CA ILE A 6 -3.32 -2.67 -11.64
C ILE A 6 -2.18 -2.67 -10.64
N LYS A 7 -2.18 -1.73 -9.69
CA LYS A 7 -1.26 -1.72 -8.55
C LYS A 7 -1.77 -2.61 -7.41
N ASN A 8 -0.88 -3.01 -6.51
CA ASN A 8 -1.21 -3.88 -5.38
C ASN A 8 -2.35 -3.32 -4.51
N GLU A 9 -2.30 -2.04 -4.14
CA GLU A 9 -3.34 -1.38 -3.33
C GLU A 9 -4.70 -1.35 -4.04
N GLN A 10 -4.72 -1.21 -5.37
CA GLN A 10 -5.95 -1.21 -6.15
C GLN A 10 -6.55 -2.63 -6.20
N LEU A 11 -5.73 -3.67 -6.39
CA LEU A 11 -6.21 -5.05 -6.32
C LEU A 11 -6.74 -5.39 -4.92
N ASN A 12 -6.07 -4.94 -3.86
CA ASN A 12 -6.54 -5.11 -2.49
C ASN A 12 -7.87 -4.39 -2.26
N TYR A 13 -8.05 -3.20 -2.84
CA TYR A 13 -9.32 -2.48 -2.78
C TYR A 13 -10.44 -3.24 -3.48
N ILE A 14 -10.18 -3.80 -4.67
CA ILE A 14 -11.14 -4.65 -5.40
C ILE A 14 -11.53 -5.87 -4.55
N LYS A 15 -10.55 -6.58 -3.97
CA LYS A 15 -10.80 -7.71 -3.05
C LYS A 15 -11.68 -7.29 -1.87
N LYS A 16 -11.47 -6.08 -1.33
CA LYS A 16 -12.29 -5.53 -0.24
C LYS A 16 -13.73 -5.24 -0.67
N GLN A 17 -13.95 -4.70 -1.87
CA GLN A 17 -15.31 -4.50 -2.40
C GLN A 17 -16.02 -5.84 -2.64
N ILE A 18 -15.31 -6.83 -3.20
CA ILE A 18 -15.83 -8.20 -3.38
C ILE A 18 -16.25 -8.80 -2.03
N ALA A 19 -15.46 -8.63 -0.98
CA ALA A 19 -15.83 -9.11 0.36
C ALA A 19 -17.14 -8.47 0.87
N VAL A 20 -17.32 -7.16 0.66
CA VAL A 20 -18.56 -6.45 1.02
C VAL A 20 -19.77 -6.98 0.24
N ILE A 21 -19.60 -7.25 -1.06
CA ILE A 21 -20.65 -7.82 -1.91
C ILE A 21 -21.01 -9.23 -1.43
N ARG A 22 -20.00 -10.09 -1.20
CA ARG A 22 -20.20 -11.47 -0.69
C ARG A 22 -20.93 -11.48 0.65
N ASP A 23 -20.56 -10.60 1.57
CA ASP A 23 -21.21 -10.49 2.87
C ASP A 23 -22.66 -10.01 2.76
N SER A 24 -22.96 -9.15 1.78
CA SER A 24 -24.33 -8.70 1.50
C SER A 24 -25.17 -9.83 0.91
N THR A 25 -24.62 -10.62 -0.01
CA THR A 25 -25.27 -11.82 -0.56
C THR A 25 -25.58 -12.84 0.53
N LYS A 26 -24.63 -13.12 1.44
CA LYS A 26 -24.84 -14.05 2.58
C LYS A 26 -25.94 -13.61 3.53
N LYS A 27 -26.19 -12.31 3.65
CA LYS A 27 -27.26 -11.73 4.48
C LYS A 27 -28.64 -11.78 3.80
N ASN A 28 -28.76 -12.35 2.60
CA ASN A 28 -30.00 -12.45 1.83
C ASN A 28 -30.73 -11.11 1.69
N VAL A 29 -29.98 -10.03 1.44
CA VAL A 29 -30.57 -8.70 1.22
C VAL A 29 -31.45 -8.69 -0.05
N PRO A 30 -32.45 -7.81 -0.15
CA PRO A 30 -33.27 -7.67 -1.34
C PRO A 30 -32.44 -7.41 -2.61
N GLN A 31 -32.90 -7.91 -3.76
CA GLN A 31 -32.15 -7.85 -5.01
C GLN A 31 -31.78 -6.43 -5.45
N ASN A 32 -32.68 -5.46 -5.24
CA ASN A 32 -32.41 -4.05 -5.52
C ASN A 32 -31.31 -3.46 -4.61
N VAL A 33 -31.23 -3.91 -3.36
CA VAL A 33 -30.17 -3.52 -2.42
C VAL A 33 -28.84 -4.14 -2.85
N LEU A 34 -28.84 -5.41 -3.24
CA LEU A 34 -27.62 -6.08 -3.74
C LEU A 34 -27.09 -5.40 -5.01
N ALA A 35 -27.98 -5.07 -5.96
CA ALA A 35 -27.62 -4.29 -7.15
C ALA A 35 -26.98 -2.94 -6.77
N ALA A 36 -27.58 -2.19 -5.84
CA ALA A 36 -26.99 -0.93 -5.38
C ALA A 36 -25.61 -1.08 -4.71
N VAL A 37 -25.38 -2.20 -3.98
CA VAL A 37 -24.07 -2.50 -3.39
C VAL A 37 -23.03 -2.78 -4.48
N ILE A 38 -23.40 -3.53 -5.52
CA ILE A 38 -22.53 -3.82 -6.66
C ILE A 38 -22.23 -2.54 -7.44
N ASP A 39 -23.26 -1.73 -7.75
CA ASP A 39 -23.11 -0.46 -8.47
C ASP A 39 -22.19 0.50 -7.72
N LEU A 40 -22.35 0.60 -6.40
CA LEU A 40 -21.47 1.41 -5.56
C LEU A 40 -20.03 0.86 -5.53
N GLY A 41 -19.86 -0.46 -5.50
CA GLY A 41 -18.56 -1.10 -5.59
C GLY A 41 -17.86 -0.79 -6.92
N ASN A 42 -18.59 -0.91 -8.03
CA ASN A 42 -18.10 -0.60 -9.37
C ASN A 42 -17.76 0.88 -9.55
N ALA A 43 -18.57 1.80 -9.03
CA ALA A 43 -18.26 3.23 -9.05
C ALA A 43 -16.94 3.53 -8.33
N LYS A 44 -16.78 2.99 -7.11
CA LYS A 44 -15.54 3.15 -6.34
C LYS A 44 -14.32 2.53 -7.02
N ILE A 45 -14.47 1.37 -7.65
CA ILE A 45 -13.38 0.74 -8.41
C ILE A 45 -13.03 1.62 -9.60
N SER A 46 -14.02 2.13 -10.34
CA SER A 46 -13.81 3.00 -11.50
C SER A 46 -13.03 4.28 -11.13
N ASP A 47 -13.32 4.87 -9.97
CA ASP A 47 -12.60 6.05 -9.45
C ASP A 47 -11.09 5.78 -9.23
N LEU A 48 -10.69 4.54 -8.98
CA LEU A 48 -9.27 4.16 -8.84
C LEU A 48 -8.53 4.11 -10.18
N PHE A 49 -9.24 4.07 -11.31
CA PHE A 49 -8.67 3.92 -12.65
C PHE A 49 -9.16 5.02 -13.61
N PRO A 50 -8.86 6.30 -13.34
CA PRO A 50 -9.35 7.43 -14.14
C PRO A 50 -8.88 7.40 -15.60
N ASN A 51 -7.80 6.68 -15.89
CA ASN A 51 -7.22 6.56 -17.23
C ASN A 51 -7.41 5.16 -17.84
N ALA A 52 -8.30 4.32 -17.28
CA ALA A 52 -8.56 3.00 -17.83
C ALA A 52 -9.19 3.08 -19.23
N THR A 53 -8.74 2.22 -20.14
CA THR A 53 -9.39 2.03 -21.44
C THR A 53 -10.76 1.37 -21.26
N LEU A 54 -11.61 1.42 -22.28
CA LEU A 54 -12.92 0.74 -22.25
C LEU A 54 -12.77 -0.76 -21.95
N GLU A 55 -11.78 -1.42 -22.57
CA GLU A 55 -11.47 -2.84 -22.32
C GLU A 55 -11.07 -3.09 -20.85
N GLN A 56 -10.29 -2.19 -20.25
CA GLN A 56 -9.89 -2.29 -18.84
C GLN A 56 -11.08 -2.04 -17.90
N GLN A 57 -11.97 -1.10 -18.23
CA GLN A 57 -13.19 -0.84 -17.46
C GLN A 57 -14.13 -2.04 -17.49
N GLU A 58 -14.35 -2.65 -18.66
CA GLU A 58 -15.15 -3.87 -18.78
C GLU A 58 -14.55 -5.03 -17.98
N MET A 59 -13.22 -5.14 -17.94
CA MET A 59 -12.53 -6.13 -17.12
C MET A 59 -12.69 -5.88 -15.62
N LEU A 60 -12.89 -4.64 -15.20
CA LEU A 60 -13.06 -4.26 -13.79
C LEU A 60 -14.51 -4.39 -13.29
N ASP A 61 -15.48 -4.65 -14.18
CA ASP A 61 -16.89 -4.73 -13.84
C ASP A 61 -17.25 -6.00 -13.06
N LEU A 62 -17.76 -5.81 -11.84
CA LEU A 62 -18.21 -6.89 -10.96
C LEU A 62 -19.64 -7.36 -11.24
N SER A 63 -20.42 -6.65 -12.07
CA SER A 63 -21.86 -6.90 -12.27
C SER A 63 -22.19 -8.28 -12.83
N ARG A 64 -21.24 -8.88 -13.53
CA ARG A 64 -21.38 -10.20 -14.15
C ARG A 64 -21.12 -11.36 -13.17
N LEU A 65 -20.50 -11.08 -12.02
CA LEU A 65 -20.09 -12.07 -11.04
C LEU A 65 -21.21 -12.33 -10.02
N LYS A 66 -21.46 -13.60 -9.69
CA LYS A 66 -22.57 -13.99 -8.80
C LYS A 66 -22.13 -14.94 -7.68
N THR A 67 -21.16 -15.79 -7.95
CA THR A 67 -20.76 -16.89 -7.06
C THR A 67 -19.37 -16.67 -6.49
N ASP A 68 -19.10 -17.26 -5.32
CA ASP A 68 -17.78 -17.22 -4.68
C ASP A 68 -16.66 -17.72 -5.60
N LYS A 69 -16.94 -18.77 -6.40
CA LYS A 69 -16.00 -19.31 -7.37
C LYS A 69 -15.68 -18.32 -8.50
N GLU A 70 -16.68 -17.61 -9.02
CA GLU A 70 -16.47 -16.56 -10.03
C GLU A 70 -15.61 -15.43 -9.49
N TYR A 71 -15.84 -14.99 -8.24
CA TYR A 71 -15.01 -13.97 -7.60
C TYR A 71 -13.55 -14.41 -7.43
N GLU A 72 -13.31 -15.66 -7.04
CA GLU A 72 -11.94 -16.20 -6.90
C GLU A 72 -11.23 -16.26 -8.26
N GLN A 73 -11.90 -16.77 -9.29
CA GLN A 73 -11.37 -16.81 -10.65
C GLN A 73 -11.10 -15.41 -11.20
N TYR A 74 -11.99 -14.46 -10.89
CA TYR A 74 -11.85 -13.07 -11.26
C TYR A 74 -10.61 -12.42 -10.64
N ILE A 75 -10.41 -12.59 -9.33
CA ILE A 75 -9.22 -12.07 -8.62
C ILE A 75 -7.93 -12.69 -9.20
N GLN A 76 -7.95 -13.98 -9.51
CA GLN A 76 -6.82 -14.66 -10.13
C GLN A 76 -6.52 -14.06 -11.52
N HIS A 77 -7.56 -13.81 -12.32
CA HIS A 77 -7.42 -13.17 -13.64
C HIS A 77 -6.84 -11.75 -13.53
N LEU A 78 -7.34 -10.93 -12.60
CA LEU A 78 -6.80 -9.59 -12.38
C LEU A 78 -5.34 -9.59 -11.93
N SER A 79 -4.90 -10.66 -11.27
CA SER A 79 -3.51 -10.80 -10.81
C SER A 79 -2.51 -10.86 -11.97
N ASP A 80 -2.93 -11.29 -13.16
CA ASP A 80 -2.09 -11.31 -14.36
C ASP A 80 -1.78 -9.89 -14.89
N TYR A 81 -2.63 -8.91 -14.55
CA TYR A 81 -2.49 -7.50 -14.92
C TYR A 81 -1.86 -6.63 -13.83
N LEU A 82 -1.33 -7.26 -12.77
CA LEU A 82 -0.59 -6.55 -11.73
C LEU A 82 0.69 -5.93 -12.30
N LEU A 83 0.82 -4.63 -12.09
CA LEU A 83 2.03 -3.85 -12.26
C LEU A 83 2.89 -4.04 -11.00
N PRO A 84 3.96 -4.84 -11.05
CA PRO A 84 4.76 -5.12 -9.87
C PRO A 84 5.51 -3.87 -9.40
N PHE A 85 5.70 -3.75 -8.09
CA PHE A 85 6.57 -2.74 -7.50
C PHE A 85 7.96 -2.82 -8.14
N PRO A 86 8.56 -1.70 -8.58
CA PRO A 86 9.80 -1.77 -9.33
C PRO A 86 10.91 -2.50 -8.56
N LYS A 87 11.68 -3.32 -9.27
CA LYS A 87 12.88 -3.94 -8.69
C LYS A 87 13.85 -2.85 -8.21
N ILE A 88 14.49 -3.12 -7.09
CA ILE A 88 15.48 -2.24 -6.48
C ILE A 88 16.76 -3.02 -6.28
N THR A 89 17.88 -2.44 -6.73
CA THR A 89 19.21 -3.05 -6.53
C THR A 89 19.82 -2.59 -5.21
N GLU A 90 20.76 -3.37 -4.67
CA GLU A 90 21.51 -2.95 -3.48
C GLU A 90 22.22 -1.60 -3.67
N GLN A 91 22.75 -1.35 -4.88
CA GLN A 91 23.41 -0.09 -5.19
C GLN A 91 22.44 1.10 -5.12
N GLN A 92 21.19 0.92 -5.57
CA GLN A 92 20.14 1.94 -5.44
C GLN A 92 19.80 2.19 -3.98
N LEU A 93 19.67 1.12 -3.16
CA LEU A 93 19.43 1.28 -1.72
C LEU A 93 20.58 2.01 -1.01
N LYS A 94 21.84 1.66 -1.30
CA LYS A 94 23.01 2.37 -0.73
C LYS A 94 23.00 3.86 -1.06
N LYS A 95 22.60 4.22 -2.29
CA LYS A 95 22.47 5.62 -2.72
C LYS A 95 21.32 6.36 -2.02
N MET A 96 20.22 5.67 -1.68
CA MET A 96 19.10 6.27 -0.95
C MET A 96 19.43 6.55 0.52
N PHE A 97 20.31 5.74 1.12
CA PHE A 97 20.65 5.83 2.55
C PHE A 97 22.16 6.09 2.77
N PRO A 98 22.73 7.19 2.24
CA PRO A 98 24.17 7.45 2.27
C PRO A 98 24.74 7.62 3.69
N LYS A 99 23.88 7.97 4.66
CA LYS A 99 24.26 8.12 6.06
C LYS A 99 24.45 6.77 6.78
N GLN A 100 23.96 5.67 6.21
CA GLN A 100 24.05 4.33 6.82
C GLN A 100 25.13 3.46 6.18
N LYS A 101 26.36 3.63 6.66
CA LYS A 101 27.55 2.89 6.20
C LYS A 101 27.46 1.38 6.41
N LYS A 102 26.68 0.92 7.39
CA LYS A 102 26.44 -0.51 7.70
C LYS A 102 24.96 -0.85 7.57
N LEU A 103 24.29 -0.33 6.54
CA LEU A 103 22.90 -0.64 6.26
C LEU A 103 22.71 -2.15 6.10
N LYS A 104 21.93 -2.76 6.99
CA LYS A 104 21.48 -4.14 6.84
C LYS A 104 20.50 -4.18 5.67
N MET A 105 20.85 -4.88 4.60
CA MET A 105 19.97 -5.03 3.43
C MET A 105 18.91 -6.11 3.68
N PRO A 106 17.70 -5.95 3.14
CA PRO A 106 16.77 -7.07 3.04
C PRO A 106 17.32 -8.08 2.03
N ASP A 107 16.90 -9.33 2.15
CA ASP A 107 17.14 -10.31 1.11
C ASP A 107 16.24 -10.01 -0.09
N LEU A 108 16.81 -9.29 -1.08
CA LEU A 108 16.11 -8.85 -2.28
C LEU A 108 15.68 -10.00 -3.19
N SER A 109 16.27 -11.20 -3.04
CA SER A 109 15.94 -12.36 -3.88
C SER A 109 14.59 -12.99 -3.54
N ASN A 110 14.16 -12.84 -2.29
CA ASN A 110 12.93 -13.42 -1.74
C ASN A 110 11.75 -12.44 -1.68
N ILE A 111 11.85 -11.29 -2.36
CA ILE A 111 10.80 -10.27 -2.36
C ILE A 111 9.84 -10.51 -3.51
N ASP A 112 8.58 -10.80 -3.18
CA ASP A 112 7.51 -10.81 -4.16
C ASP A 112 7.08 -9.37 -4.48
N HIS A 113 7.61 -8.83 -5.56
CA HIS A 113 7.31 -7.49 -6.05
C HIS A 113 5.86 -7.32 -6.54
N SER A 114 5.13 -8.40 -6.83
CA SER A 114 3.74 -8.29 -7.31
C SER A 114 2.77 -7.87 -6.21
N GLN A 115 3.12 -8.12 -4.95
CA GLN A 115 2.26 -7.83 -3.78
C GLN A 115 2.78 -6.67 -2.94
N LEU A 116 3.55 -5.76 -3.53
CA LEU A 116 4.09 -4.60 -2.83
C LEU A 116 3.47 -3.30 -3.35
N THR A 117 3.02 -2.49 -2.40
CA THR A 117 2.80 -1.06 -2.56
C THR A 117 4.04 -0.28 -2.10
N TYR A 118 4.73 -0.76 -1.06
CA TYR A 118 5.98 -0.20 -0.57
C TYR A 118 6.93 -1.29 -0.08
N LEU A 119 8.23 -1.09 -0.26
CA LEU A 119 9.26 -1.97 0.30
C LEU A 119 9.63 -1.49 1.70
N SER A 120 9.74 -2.40 2.66
CA SER A 120 10.17 -2.07 4.02
C SER A 120 10.87 -3.22 4.71
N TRP A 121 11.86 -2.88 5.53
CA TRP A 121 12.55 -3.85 6.38
C TRP A 121 13.05 -3.19 7.68
N ASN A 122 13.29 -4.03 8.69
CA ASN A 122 13.77 -3.59 10.00
C ASN A 122 15.26 -3.90 10.16
N ASP A 123 16.00 -2.95 10.72
CA ASP A 123 17.28 -3.19 11.35
C ASP A 123 17.11 -3.21 12.87
N LEU A 124 17.00 -4.42 13.42
CA LEU A 124 16.82 -4.65 14.86
C LEU A 124 18.00 -4.16 15.70
N ARG A 125 19.20 -4.03 15.11
CA ARG A 125 20.37 -3.56 15.87
C ARG A 125 20.28 -2.06 16.17
N SER A 126 19.75 -1.29 15.22
CA SER A 126 19.61 0.15 15.34
C SER A 126 18.20 0.59 15.72
N ASN A 127 17.26 -0.35 15.89
CA ASN A 127 15.82 -0.09 16.05
C ASN A 127 15.28 0.84 14.96
N LYS A 128 15.72 0.62 13.72
CA LYS A 128 15.31 1.41 12.57
C LYS A 128 14.45 0.60 11.63
N LYS A 129 13.48 1.26 11.01
CA LYS A 129 12.74 0.76 9.86
C LYS A 129 13.10 1.61 8.65
N PHE A 130 13.40 0.96 7.54
CA PHE A 130 13.59 1.60 6.26
C PHE A 130 12.34 1.37 5.42
N ILE A 131 11.84 2.42 4.79
CA ILE A 131 10.71 2.36 3.86
C ILE A 131 11.18 2.93 2.53
N VAL A 132 10.87 2.23 1.44
CA VAL A 132 11.09 2.69 0.07
C VAL A 132 9.77 2.64 -0.68
N TYR A 133 9.43 3.74 -1.34
CA TYR A 133 8.19 3.92 -2.07
C TYR A 133 8.43 4.67 -3.37
N GLU A 134 7.57 4.45 -4.35
CA GLU A 134 7.60 5.19 -5.61
C GLU A 134 6.66 6.39 -5.55
N LEU A 135 7.25 7.57 -5.46
CA LEU A 135 6.54 8.84 -5.43
C LEU A 135 6.73 9.54 -6.78
N GLU A 136 5.65 9.72 -7.54
CA GLU A 136 5.66 10.46 -8.82
C GLU A 136 6.73 9.93 -9.81
N GLY A 137 6.85 8.60 -9.92
CA GLY A 137 7.83 7.93 -10.79
C GLY A 137 9.25 7.87 -10.22
N LYS A 138 9.49 8.40 -9.02
CA LYS A 138 10.80 8.41 -8.36
C LYS A 138 10.78 7.56 -7.10
N LYS A 139 11.79 6.72 -6.94
CA LYS A 139 11.97 5.92 -5.73
C LYS A 139 12.54 6.81 -4.62
N VAL A 140 11.80 6.92 -3.51
CA VAL A 140 12.19 7.67 -2.33
C VAL A 140 12.34 6.70 -1.17
N GLY A 141 13.43 6.84 -0.43
CA GLY A 141 13.71 6.10 0.79
C GLY A 141 13.62 6.99 2.02
N ILE A 142 13.00 6.48 3.08
CA ILE A 142 13.01 7.11 4.41
C ILE A 142 13.55 6.14 5.45
N GLU A 143 14.27 6.72 6.39
CA GLU A 143 14.76 6.06 7.60
C GLU A 143 13.87 6.52 8.75
N CYS A 144 13.34 5.55 9.48
CA CYS A 144 12.45 5.78 10.60
C CYS A 144 13.00 5.12 11.86
N GLU A 145 12.89 5.81 12.98
CA GLU A 145 12.94 5.17 14.29
C GLU A 145 11.75 4.21 14.40
N PHE A 146 11.99 3.03 14.96
CA PHE A 146 11.01 1.94 15.06
C PHE A 146 10.97 1.41 16.48
N ALA A 147 9.85 1.64 17.16
CA ALA A 147 9.59 1.16 18.50
C ALA A 147 8.43 0.15 18.45
N PRO A 148 8.72 -1.16 18.63
CA PRO A 148 7.68 -2.18 18.75
C PRO A 148 6.71 -1.81 19.88
N THR A 149 5.41 -2.04 19.68
CA THR A 149 4.44 -1.97 20.78
C THR A 149 3.94 -3.37 21.12
N SER A 150 3.58 -3.59 22.39
CA SER A 150 2.90 -4.82 22.83
C SER A 150 1.38 -4.75 22.66
N LYS A 151 0.88 -3.75 21.90
CA LYS A 151 -0.55 -3.44 21.80
C LYS A 151 -1.03 -3.63 20.36
N LYS A 152 -2.31 -4.00 20.24
CA LYS A 152 -3.02 -3.94 18.97
C LYS A 152 -3.67 -2.57 18.81
N ASN A 153 -3.56 -1.98 17.63
CA ASN A 153 -4.19 -0.71 17.29
C ASN A 153 -4.43 -0.62 15.78
N LEU A 154 -5.07 0.47 15.35
CA LEU A 154 -5.22 0.81 13.94
C LEU A 154 -3.87 1.22 13.33
N CYS A 155 -3.48 0.59 12.23
CA CYS A 155 -2.34 1.02 11.43
C CYS A 155 -2.73 2.20 10.54
N SER A 156 -1.95 3.29 10.53
CA SER A 156 -2.21 4.47 9.70
C SER A 156 -1.96 4.28 8.20
N PHE A 157 -1.27 3.21 7.78
CA PHE A 157 -1.02 2.91 6.37
C PHE A 157 -2.15 2.08 5.76
N CYS A 158 -2.47 0.93 6.35
CA CYS A 158 -3.51 0.05 5.80
C CYS A 158 -4.89 0.25 6.43
N ASN A 159 -5.01 1.03 7.51
CA ASN A 159 -6.25 1.22 8.27
C ASN A 159 -6.87 -0.09 8.78
N CYS A 160 -6.04 -1.10 9.06
CA CYS A 160 -6.45 -2.34 9.69
C CYS A 160 -6.05 -2.37 11.17
N PHE A 161 -6.90 -2.98 12.00
CA PHE A 161 -6.61 -3.23 13.41
C PHE A 161 -5.73 -4.47 13.53
N GLY A 162 -4.56 -4.33 14.17
CA GLY A 162 -3.60 -5.43 14.29
C GLY A 162 -2.43 -5.08 15.17
N GLU A 163 -1.38 -5.90 15.14
CA GLU A 163 -0.13 -5.60 15.83
C GLU A 163 0.59 -4.44 15.16
N VAL A 164 0.87 -3.40 15.95
CA VAL A 164 1.48 -2.17 15.45
C VAL A 164 2.78 -1.84 16.19
N ALA A 165 3.60 -1.04 15.52
CA ALA A 165 4.78 -0.41 16.07
C ALA A 165 4.67 1.10 15.86
N TYR A 166 5.19 1.86 16.82
CA TYR A 166 5.37 3.29 16.60
C TYR A 166 6.55 3.50 15.66
N PHE A 167 6.34 4.32 14.64
CA PHE A 167 7.40 4.73 13.73
C PHE A 167 7.47 6.25 13.68
N SER A 168 8.66 6.80 13.55
CA SER A 168 8.83 8.25 13.39
C SER A 168 10.06 8.59 12.55
N THR A 169 10.04 9.74 11.89
CA THR A 169 11.18 10.24 11.11
C THR A 169 11.32 11.75 11.28
N VAL A 170 12.56 12.22 11.22
CA VAL A 170 12.89 13.65 11.21
C VAL A 170 12.74 14.15 9.79
N THR A 171 11.84 15.11 9.60
CA THR A 171 11.57 15.68 8.28
C THR A 171 12.73 16.54 7.79
N LYS A 172 12.84 16.68 6.46
CA LYS A 172 13.79 17.61 5.82
C LYS A 172 13.27 19.06 5.76
N ALA A 173 12.14 19.36 6.40
CA ALA A 173 11.54 20.68 6.41
C ALA A 173 12.50 21.72 7.03
N LYS A 174 12.61 22.89 6.41
CA LYS A 174 13.47 23.99 6.85
C LYS A 174 12.65 25.24 7.09
N LYS A 175 12.99 26.03 8.10
CA LYS A 175 12.47 27.39 8.28
C LYS A 175 13.59 28.39 8.01
N SER A 176 13.38 29.30 7.05
CA SER A 176 14.39 30.27 6.60
C SER A 176 14.94 31.16 7.74
N LYS A 177 14.18 31.37 8.81
CA LYS A 177 14.57 32.17 9.98
C LYS A 177 14.96 31.35 11.21
N ASN A 178 15.07 30.03 11.11
CA ASN A 178 15.47 29.17 12.22
C ASN A 178 16.30 27.98 11.70
N PRO A 179 17.66 28.11 11.69
CA PRO A 179 18.57 27.05 11.26
C PRO A 179 18.43 25.75 12.07
N ASP A 180 18.04 25.86 13.35
CA ASP A 180 17.86 24.73 14.26
C ASP A 180 16.43 24.16 14.23
N TYR A 181 15.62 24.57 13.25
CA TYR A 181 14.26 24.08 13.14
C TYR A 181 14.25 22.56 12.96
N TYR A 182 13.55 21.89 13.88
CA TYR A 182 13.39 20.46 13.91
C TYR A 182 11.89 20.12 13.89
N LYS A 183 11.50 19.21 13.00
CA LYS A 183 10.16 18.62 12.96
C LYS A 183 10.29 17.10 12.80
N SER A 184 9.72 16.37 13.75
CA SER A 184 9.54 14.93 13.68
C SER A 184 8.07 14.60 13.45
N ILE A 185 7.81 13.62 12.60
CA ILE A 185 6.47 13.08 12.34
C ILE A 185 6.49 11.59 12.59
N GLY A 186 5.39 11.04 13.10
CA GLY A 186 5.30 9.62 13.41
C GLY A 186 3.89 9.19 13.75
N ASN A 187 3.61 7.90 13.62
CA ASN A 187 2.32 7.31 13.95
C ASN A 187 2.46 5.81 14.24
N LEU A 188 1.36 5.07 14.32
CA LEU A 188 1.35 3.62 14.46
C LEU A 188 1.18 2.95 13.09
N ILE A 189 2.07 2.03 12.75
CA ILE A 189 1.95 1.18 11.56
C ILE A 189 2.07 -0.28 11.90
N CYS A 190 1.62 -1.18 11.02
CA CYS A 190 1.78 -2.61 11.20
C CYS A 190 3.24 -2.96 11.53
N ALA A 191 3.42 -3.82 12.53
CA ALA A 191 4.73 -4.34 12.89
C ALA A 191 5.34 -5.16 11.73
N ASP A 192 4.53 -6.02 11.09
CA ASP A 192 4.88 -6.73 9.86
C ASP A 192 4.47 -5.90 8.62
N SER A 193 5.46 -5.47 7.84
CA SER A 193 5.22 -4.70 6.61
C SER A 193 4.66 -5.55 5.46
N ARG A 194 4.81 -6.88 5.48
CA ARG A 194 4.16 -7.77 4.50
C ARG A 194 2.66 -7.80 4.73
N GLU A 195 2.24 -7.89 6.00
CA GLU A 195 0.82 -7.83 6.36
C GLU A 195 0.21 -6.47 6.02
N CYS A 196 0.98 -5.39 6.22
CA CYS A 196 0.54 -4.07 5.79
C CYS A 196 0.32 -3.97 4.27
N ASN A 197 1.28 -4.46 3.47
CA ASN A 197 1.16 -4.47 2.00
C ASN A 197 0.01 -5.35 1.49
N LYS A 198 -0.34 -6.43 2.19
CA LYS A 198 -1.53 -7.25 1.85
C LYS A 198 -2.86 -6.53 2.09
N ASN A 199 -2.88 -5.58 3.03
CA ASN A 199 -4.10 -4.93 3.50
C ASN A 199 -4.25 -3.48 3.04
N ILE A 200 -3.18 -2.85 2.57
CA ILE A 200 -3.24 -1.45 2.10
C ILE A 200 -4.14 -1.36 0.88
N THR A 201 -5.10 -0.45 0.94
CA THR A 201 -6.12 -0.21 -0.11
C THR A 201 -6.16 1.25 -0.56
N ASP A 202 -5.46 2.12 0.16
CA ASP A 202 -5.31 3.54 -0.12
C ASP A 202 -3.90 3.96 0.30
N VAL A 203 -3.27 4.81 -0.52
CA VAL A 203 -1.90 5.28 -0.37
C VAL A 203 -1.83 6.76 -0.01
N GLU A 204 -2.96 7.45 0.16
CA GLU A 204 -2.99 8.89 0.44
C GLU A 204 -2.16 9.25 1.68
N TYR A 205 -2.39 8.56 2.81
CA TYR A 205 -1.63 8.80 4.03
C TYR A 205 -0.15 8.47 3.87
N LEU A 206 0.19 7.33 3.24
CA LEU A 206 1.59 6.93 2.99
C LEU A 206 2.31 7.97 2.12
N THR A 207 1.65 8.41 1.05
CA THR A 207 2.15 9.42 0.11
C THR A 207 2.38 10.76 0.81
N THR A 208 1.41 11.21 1.60
CA THR A 208 1.48 12.45 2.37
C THR A 208 2.61 12.40 3.39
N PHE A 209 2.70 11.30 4.15
CA PHE A 209 3.77 11.09 5.11
C PHE A 209 5.16 11.15 4.45
N LEU A 210 5.30 10.53 3.28
CA LEU A 210 6.56 10.57 2.53
C LEU A 210 6.87 11.98 2.00
N LYS A 211 5.90 12.71 1.45
CA LYS A 211 6.08 14.12 1.02
C LYS A 211 6.53 15.00 2.19
N ASP A 212 5.81 14.92 3.32
CA ASP A 212 6.13 15.64 4.55
C ASP A 212 7.54 15.30 5.07
N SER A 213 7.94 14.02 5.01
CA SER A 213 9.29 13.59 5.42
C SER A 213 10.38 14.22 4.56
N GLN A 214 10.11 14.44 3.27
CA GLN A 214 11.03 15.08 2.34
C GLN A 214 10.97 16.62 2.41
N GLY A 215 10.02 17.18 3.16
CA GLY A 215 9.78 18.63 3.23
C GLY A 215 9.23 19.21 1.91
N ILE A 216 8.47 18.38 1.17
CA ILE A 216 7.78 18.74 -0.08
C ILE A 216 6.31 19.01 0.24
#